data_AF-A0A356AT79-F1
#
_entry.id   AF-A0A356AT79-F1
#
_cell.length_a   1.000
_cell.length_b   1.000
_cell.length_c   1.000
_cell.angle_alpha   90.00
_cell.angle_beta   90.00
_cell.angle_gamma   90.00
#
_symmetry.space_group_name_H-M   'P 1'
#
loop_
_entity.id
_entity.type
_entity.pdbx_description
1 polymer ?
#
loop_
_entity_poly.entity_id
_entity_poly.type
_entity_poly.pdbx_seq_one_letter_code
_entity_poly.pdbx_strand_id
1 'polypeptide(L)'
;MFEQRINIDRMEQAVALFGSFDENIKLIENEYGVSIVGRGAEIKVSGEAEDVAKAVRAIESLLALINRGEALSEQNVRYCISLVNEGSEGKIQMLAGDCICITAKGKPVKPKTLGQKNYCSQIKKNTITIGVGPAGTGKTYLAVAMAVTAFRAQEVNRIILTRPAVEAGEKLGFLPGDLQQKVDPYLRPLYDALFDMLGTETYQKYVERGNIEVAPLAYMRGRTLDDSFIILDEAQNTTPEQMKMFLTRLGFNSKMVITGDITQIDLPDGKRSGLKDVMRVL
;
A
#
# COMPACT_ATOMS: atom_id res chain seq x y z
N MET A 1 -26.31 -30.28 11.81
CA MET A 1 -24.87 -30.01 11.77
C MET A 1 -24.32 -30.65 10.50
N PHE A 2 -24.05 -29.82 9.50
CA PHE A 2 -23.45 -30.22 8.24
C PHE A 2 -21.94 -30.36 8.45
N GLU A 3 -21.31 -31.30 7.73
CA GLU A 3 -19.88 -31.56 7.85
C GLU A 3 -19.26 -31.70 6.46
N GLN A 4 -18.10 -31.07 6.26
CA GLN A 4 -17.33 -31.18 5.04
C GLN A 4 -15.85 -31.44 5.36
N ARG A 5 -15.19 -32.20 4.49
CA ARG A 5 -13.79 -32.61 4.67
C ARG A 5 -12.95 -32.11 3.52
N ILE A 6 -11.76 -31.61 3.83
CA ILE A 6 -10.77 -31.10 2.88
C ILE A 6 -9.49 -31.91 3.08
N ASN A 7 -8.96 -32.48 2.01
CA ASN A 7 -7.67 -33.18 2.04
C ASN A 7 -6.54 -32.22 1.65
N ILE A 8 -5.44 -32.30 2.40
CA ILE A 8 -4.24 -31.51 2.19
C ILE A 8 -3.15 -32.45 1.67
N ASP A 9 -2.50 -32.09 0.57
CA ASP A 9 -1.48 -32.93 -0.06
C ASP A 9 -0.16 -32.95 0.74
N ARG A 10 0.16 -31.88 1.48
CA ARG A 10 1.41 -31.74 2.24
C ARG A 10 1.17 -31.22 3.65
N MET A 11 1.78 -31.89 4.64
CA MET A 11 1.68 -31.49 6.06
C MET A 11 2.17 -30.05 6.32
N GLU A 12 3.16 -29.58 5.54
CA GLU A 12 3.66 -28.20 5.60
C GLU A 12 2.56 -27.16 5.28
N GLN A 13 1.63 -27.48 4.38
CA GLN A 13 0.50 -26.61 4.06
C GLN A 13 -0.48 -26.53 5.23
N ALA A 14 -0.69 -27.64 5.94
CA ALA A 14 -1.50 -27.66 7.15
C ALA A 14 -0.92 -26.75 8.22
N VAL A 15 0.39 -26.85 8.48
CA VAL A 15 1.07 -25.99 9.46
C VAL A 15 0.98 -24.50 9.05
N ALA A 16 1.22 -24.19 7.78
CA ALA A 16 1.11 -22.82 7.27
C ALA A 16 -0.32 -22.27 7.32
N LEU A 17 -1.32 -23.11 7.06
CA LEU A 17 -2.73 -22.74 7.12
C LEU A 17 -3.17 -22.45 8.55
N PHE A 18 -2.79 -23.29 9.52
CA PHE A 18 -3.17 -23.10 10.92
C PHE A 18 -2.47 -21.87 11.54
N GLY A 19 -1.22 -21.61 11.15
CA GLY A 19 -0.45 -20.50 11.71
C GLY A 19 0.01 -20.77 13.14
N SER A 20 0.49 -19.74 13.83
CA SER A 20 0.96 -19.90 15.21
C SER A 20 -0.25 -20.04 16.14
N PHE A 21 -0.30 -21.09 16.96
CA PHE A 21 -1.41 -21.34 17.91
C PHE A 21 -2.82 -21.34 17.26
N ASP A 22 -2.90 -21.80 16.02
CA ASP A 22 -4.13 -21.92 15.23
C ASP A 22 -4.81 -20.56 14.95
N GLU A 23 -4.05 -19.47 14.97
CA GLU A 23 -4.57 -18.10 14.82
C GLU A 23 -5.41 -17.91 13.55
N ASN A 24 -4.97 -18.47 12.43
CA ASN A 24 -5.63 -18.30 11.13
C ASN A 24 -6.95 -19.05 11.06
N ILE A 25 -7.01 -20.26 11.64
CA ILE A 25 -8.23 -21.07 11.66
C ILE A 25 -9.25 -20.47 12.63
N LYS A 26 -8.81 -20.00 13.80
CA LYS A 26 -9.68 -19.30 14.75
C LYS A 26 -10.35 -18.08 14.14
N LEU A 27 -9.68 -17.36 13.22
CA LEU A 27 -10.31 -16.25 12.49
C LEU A 27 -11.47 -16.72 11.62
N ILE A 28 -11.31 -17.85 10.93
CA ILE A 28 -12.35 -18.44 10.07
C ILE A 28 -13.49 -19.01 10.93
N GLU A 29 -13.17 -19.71 12.02
CA GLU A 29 -14.16 -20.23 12.98
C GLU A 29 -15.01 -19.10 13.57
N ASN A 30 -14.37 -18.02 14.00
CA ASN A 30 -15.06 -16.87 14.60
C ASN A 30 -15.94 -16.11 13.59
N GLU A 31 -15.50 -15.99 12.34
CA GLU A 31 -16.29 -15.30 11.30
C GLU A 31 -17.55 -16.10 10.92
N TYR A 32 -17.41 -17.40 10.70
CA TYR A 32 -18.47 -18.24 10.16
C TYR A 32 -19.23 -19.04 11.23
N GLY A 33 -18.83 -18.98 12.50
CA GLY A 33 -19.45 -19.76 13.57
C GLY A 33 -19.31 -21.27 13.39
N VAL A 34 -18.25 -21.72 12.72
CA VAL A 34 -17.98 -23.14 12.42
C VAL A 34 -16.90 -23.70 13.34
N SER A 35 -16.84 -25.03 13.47
CA SER A 35 -15.72 -25.72 14.11
C SER A 35 -14.84 -26.38 13.05
N ILE A 36 -13.53 -26.11 13.14
CA ILE A 36 -12.52 -26.61 12.21
C ILE A 36 -11.51 -27.45 12.99
N VAL A 37 -11.36 -28.72 12.60
CA VAL A 37 -10.46 -29.66 13.26
C VAL A 37 -9.53 -30.28 12.23
N GLY A 38 -8.22 -30.13 12.43
CA GLY A 38 -7.19 -30.82 11.65
C GLY A 38 -6.83 -32.17 12.27
N ARG A 39 -6.82 -33.23 11.46
CA ARG A 39 -6.28 -34.56 11.81
C ARG A 39 -5.39 -35.06 10.68
N GLY A 40 -4.07 -34.94 10.86
CA GLY A 40 -3.09 -35.33 9.84
C GLY A 40 -3.26 -34.50 8.57
N ALA A 41 -3.56 -35.15 7.45
CA ALA A 41 -3.79 -34.53 6.16
C ALA A 41 -5.26 -34.15 5.88
N GLU A 42 -6.17 -34.35 6.86
CA GLU A 42 -7.59 -34.06 6.69
C GLU A 42 -8.01 -32.88 7.59
N ILE A 43 -8.68 -31.88 7.01
CA ILE A 43 -9.39 -30.83 7.74
C ILE A 43 -10.87 -31.15 7.70
N LYS A 44 -11.50 -31.17 8.88
CA LYS A 44 -12.94 -31.31 9.03
C LYS A 44 -13.54 -29.97 9.44
N VAL A 45 -14.57 -29.53 8.73
CA VAL A 45 -15.36 -28.33 9.02
C VAL A 45 -16.78 -28.74 9.35
N SER A 46 -17.30 -28.32 10.51
CA SER A 46 -18.63 -28.67 11.00
C SER A 46 -19.41 -27.41 11.43
N GLY A 47 -20.69 -27.32 11.06
CA GLY A 47 -21.53 -26.15 11.37
C GLY A 47 -22.85 -26.11 10.59
N GLU A 48 -23.37 -24.91 10.34
CA GLU A 48 -24.50 -24.68 9.42
C GLU A 48 -24.05 -24.79 7.96
N ALA A 49 -24.92 -25.29 7.08
CA ALA A 49 -24.51 -25.69 5.73
C ALA A 49 -23.94 -24.52 4.90
N GLU A 50 -24.53 -23.33 5.00
CA GLU A 50 -24.06 -22.14 4.28
C GLU A 50 -22.70 -21.66 4.80
N ASP A 51 -22.52 -21.66 6.11
CA ASP A 51 -21.30 -21.20 6.76
C ASP A 51 -20.15 -22.19 6.58
N VAL A 52 -20.43 -23.49 6.62
CA VAL A 52 -19.46 -24.54 6.25
C VAL A 52 -19.01 -24.34 4.80
N ALA A 53 -19.93 -24.06 3.86
CA ALA A 53 -19.57 -23.83 2.47
C ALA A 53 -18.71 -22.57 2.27
N LYS A 54 -18.92 -21.50 3.05
CA LYS A 54 -18.06 -20.30 3.03
C LYS A 54 -16.69 -20.58 3.65
N ALA A 55 -16.65 -21.24 4.81
CA ALA A 55 -15.42 -21.60 5.50
C ALA A 55 -14.54 -22.52 4.63
N VAL A 56 -15.13 -23.51 3.96
CA VAL A 56 -14.41 -24.40 3.04
C VAL A 56 -13.79 -23.62 1.88
N ARG A 57 -14.55 -22.72 1.25
CA ARG A 57 -14.03 -21.86 0.17
C ARG A 57 -12.90 -20.94 0.63
N ALA A 58 -12.98 -20.41 1.86
CA ALA A 58 -11.90 -19.63 2.45
C ALA A 58 -10.63 -20.48 2.65
N ILE A 59 -10.77 -21.70 3.19
CA ILE A 59 -9.66 -22.63 3.37
C ILE A 59 -9.01 -23.00 2.04
N GLU A 60 -9.80 -23.38 1.03
CA GLU A 60 -9.30 -23.72 -0.31
C GLU A 60 -8.55 -22.54 -0.95
N SER A 61 -9.05 -21.32 -0.77
CA SER A 61 -8.39 -20.11 -1.27
C SER A 61 -7.05 -19.83 -0.58
N LEU A 62 -6.98 -20.05 0.73
CA LEU A 62 -5.73 -19.91 1.49
C LEU A 62 -4.71 -20.99 1.14
N LEU A 63 -5.16 -22.23 0.95
CA LEU A 63 -4.33 -23.33 0.44
C LEU A 63 -3.77 -23.01 -0.95
N ALA A 64 -4.56 -22.39 -1.83
CA ALA A 64 -4.10 -21.95 -3.15
C ALA A 64 -2.99 -20.88 -3.06
N LEU A 65 -3.04 -20.00 -2.05
CA LEU A 65 -1.95 -19.04 -1.78
C LEU A 65 -0.70 -19.77 -1.27
N ILE A 66 -0.83 -20.64 -0.27
CA ILE A 66 0.29 -21.41 0.28
C ILE A 66 0.99 -22.24 -0.80
N ASN A 67 0.22 -22.87 -1.69
CA ASN A 67 0.74 -23.66 -2.82
C ASN A 67 1.61 -22.86 -3.79
N ARG A 68 1.48 -21.53 -3.81
CA ARG A 68 2.29 -20.62 -4.61
C ARG A 68 3.48 -20.03 -3.84
N GLY A 69 3.74 -20.50 -2.62
CA GLY A 69 4.82 -20.02 -1.75
C GLY A 69 4.49 -18.72 -1.01
N GLU A 70 3.21 -18.35 -0.93
CA GLU A 70 2.77 -17.17 -0.17
C GLU A 70 2.70 -17.46 1.33
N ALA A 71 3.37 -16.65 2.14
CA ALA A 71 3.23 -16.69 3.59
C ALA A 71 1.90 -16.05 3.99
N LEU A 72 1.11 -16.75 4.80
CA LEU A 72 -0.12 -16.21 5.35
C LEU A 72 0.19 -15.22 6.47
N SER A 73 -0.54 -14.11 6.44
CA SER A 73 -0.59 -13.14 7.54
C SER A 73 -2.05 -12.93 7.92
N GLU A 74 -2.32 -12.50 9.16
CA GLU A 74 -3.68 -12.20 9.61
C GLU A 74 -4.44 -11.32 8.61
N GLN A 75 -3.77 -10.31 8.05
CA GLN A 75 -4.36 -9.42 7.05
C GLN A 75 -4.76 -10.17 5.76
N ASN A 76 -3.94 -11.11 5.30
CA ASN A 76 -4.26 -11.93 4.13
C ASN A 76 -5.45 -12.85 4.40
N VAL A 77 -5.54 -13.42 5.61
CA VAL A 77 -6.65 -14.28 6.02
C VAL A 77 -7.96 -13.49 6.06
N ARG A 78 -7.98 -12.35 6.75
CA ARG A 78 -9.15 -11.47 6.80
C ARG A 78 -9.61 -11.01 5.41
N TYR A 79 -8.66 -10.72 4.52
CA TYR A 79 -8.99 -10.32 3.16
C TYR A 79 -9.54 -11.48 2.30
N CYS A 80 -9.05 -12.70 2.50
CA CYS A 80 -9.62 -13.88 1.84
C CYS A 80 -11.06 -14.12 2.31
N ILE A 81 -11.31 -14.01 3.62
CA ILE A 81 -12.65 -14.10 4.21
C ILE A 81 -13.58 -13.04 3.58
N SER A 82 -13.14 -11.78 3.49
CA SER A 82 -13.98 -10.73 2.89
C SER A 82 -14.30 -11.01 1.42
N LEU A 83 -13.34 -11.52 0.64
CA LEU A 83 -13.57 -11.87 -0.76
C LEU A 83 -14.54 -13.04 -0.95
N VAL A 84 -14.50 -14.05 -0.08
CA VAL A 84 -15.46 -15.17 -0.09
C VAL A 84 -16.86 -14.68 0.27
N ASN A 85 -16.97 -13.76 1.23
CA ASN A 85 -18.26 -13.15 1.61
C ASN A 85 -18.87 -12.33 0.46
N GLU A 86 -18.02 -11.72 -0.37
CA GLU A 86 -18.41 -10.99 -1.59
C GLU A 86 -18.61 -11.89 -2.83
N GLY A 87 -18.43 -13.22 -2.71
CA GLY A 87 -18.50 -14.16 -3.84
C GLY A 87 -17.44 -13.91 -4.94
N SER A 88 -16.31 -13.32 -4.56
CA SER A 88 -15.23 -12.88 -5.45
C SER A 88 -13.94 -13.70 -5.25
N GLU A 89 -14.01 -14.90 -4.68
CA GLU A 89 -12.86 -15.75 -4.35
C GLU A 89 -11.91 -16.04 -5.54
N GLY A 90 -12.44 -16.13 -6.77
CA GLY A 90 -11.64 -16.36 -7.98
C GLY A 90 -10.59 -15.26 -8.24
N LYS A 91 -10.77 -14.07 -7.67
CA LYS A 91 -9.81 -12.96 -7.80
C LYS A 91 -8.56 -13.16 -6.92
N ILE A 92 -8.59 -14.05 -5.92
CA ILE A 92 -7.43 -14.34 -5.06
C ILE A 92 -6.25 -14.85 -5.88
N GLN A 93 -6.51 -15.62 -6.93
CA GLN A 93 -5.48 -16.10 -7.85
C GLN A 93 -4.75 -14.98 -8.58
N MET A 94 -5.36 -13.81 -8.71
CA MET A 94 -4.71 -12.66 -9.32
C MET A 94 -3.68 -12.01 -8.41
N LEU A 95 -3.64 -12.27 -7.09
CA LEU A 95 -2.71 -11.59 -6.18
C LEU A 95 -1.33 -12.25 -6.09
N ALA A 96 -1.23 -13.52 -6.48
CA ALA A 96 0.03 -14.25 -6.37
C ALA A 96 1.03 -13.81 -7.46
N GLY A 97 2.28 -13.57 -7.05
CA GLY A 97 3.41 -13.31 -7.96
C GLY A 97 3.72 -11.84 -8.25
N ASP A 98 2.94 -10.88 -7.75
CA ASP A 98 3.16 -9.44 -8.01
C ASP A 98 4.21 -8.81 -7.07
N CYS A 99 5.45 -9.33 -7.07
CA CYS A 99 6.54 -8.66 -6.37
C CYS A 99 6.90 -7.36 -7.11
N ILE A 100 6.84 -6.23 -6.39
CA ILE A 100 7.23 -4.91 -6.91
C ILE A 100 8.75 -4.79 -6.84
N CYS A 101 9.30 -4.96 -5.64
CA CYS A 101 10.74 -4.91 -5.41
C CYS A 101 11.11 -5.68 -4.13
N ILE A 102 12.41 -5.84 -3.92
CA ILE A 102 12.98 -6.38 -2.68
C ILE A 102 13.60 -5.20 -1.92
N THR A 103 13.25 -5.08 -0.64
CA THR A 103 13.80 -4.08 0.28
C THR A 103 15.28 -4.34 0.53
N ALA A 104 15.99 -3.37 1.11
CA ALA A 104 17.40 -3.55 1.48
C ALA A 104 17.62 -4.67 2.51
N LYS A 105 16.57 -5.02 3.28
CA LYS A 105 16.57 -6.13 4.24
C LYS A 105 16.16 -7.47 3.63
N GLY A 106 16.02 -7.56 2.31
CA GLY A 106 15.66 -8.80 1.62
C GLY A 106 14.17 -9.15 1.70
N LYS A 107 13.30 -8.24 2.17
CA LYS A 107 11.86 -8.51 2.25
C LYS A 107 11.18 -8.14 0.93
N PRO A 108 10.31 -9.00 0.38
CA PRO A 108 9.56 -8.66 -0.83
C PRO A 108 8.45 -7.65 -0.52
N VAL A 109 8.35 -6.61 -1.33
CA VAL A 109 7.24 -5.66 -1.33
C VAL A 109 6.27 -6.08 -2.42
N LYS A 110 5.03 -6.34 -2.04
CA LYS A 110 3.97 -6.77 -2.96
C LYS A 110 2.60 -6.24 -2.53
N PRO A 111 1.67 -6.04 -3.48
CA PRO A 111 0.28 -5.79 -3.17
C PRO A 111 -0.31 -6.95 -2.36
N LYS A 112 -1.05 -6.63 -1.30
CA LYS A 112 -1.78 -7.59 -0.46
C LYS A 112 -3.27 -7.64 -0.78
N THR A 113 -3.80 -6.64 -1.48
CA THR A 113 -5.21 -6.55 -1.87
C THR A 113 -5.36 -6.27 -3.36
N LEU A 114 -6.53 -6.60 -3.93
CA LEU A 114 -6.81 -6.32 -5.34
C LEU A 114 -6.78 -4.82 -5.65
N GLY A 115 -7.23 -3.99 -4.69
CA GLY A 115 -7.14 -2.54 -4.80
C GLY A 115 -5.69 -2.07 -4.92
N GLN A 116 -4.79 -2.62 -4.10
CA GLN A 116 -3.35 -2.33 -4.18
C GLN A 116 -2.74 -2.82 -5.50
N LYS A 117 -3.13 -4.01 -5.98
CA LYS A 117 -2.67 -4.55 -7.27
C LYS A 117 -3.10 -3.64 -8.42
N ASN A 118 -4.38 -3.27 -8.45
CA ASN A 118 -4.91 -2.34 -9.45
C ASN A 118 -4.17 -1.00 -9.38
N TYR A 119 -4.00 -0.44 -8.18
CA TYR A 119 -3.26 0.80 -7.97
C TYR A 119 -1.84 0.74 -8.55
N CYS A 120 -1.07 -0.31 -8.26
CA CYS A 120 0.27 -0.48 -8.82
C CYS A 120 0.24 -0.63 -10.35
N SER A 121 -0.75 -1.34 -10.91
CA SER A 121 -0.94 -1.44 -12.36
C SER A 121 -1.25 -0.08 -12.98
N GLN A 122 -2.09 0.75 -12.35
CA GLN A 122 -2.42 2.09 -12.85
C GLN A 122 -1.20 3.01 -12.84
N ILE A 123 -0.34 2.93 -11.82
CA ILE A 123 0.93 3.67 -11.78
C ILE A 123 1.83 3.31 -12.97
N LYS A 124 1.91 2.02 -13.35
CA LYS A 124 2.71 1.59 -14.51
C LYS A 124 2.16 2.16 -15.82
N LYS A 125 0.83 2.09 -16.00
CA LYS A 125 0.17 2.42 -17.28
C LYS A 125 -0.01 3.91 -17.53
N ASN A 126 -0.19 4.71 -16.47
CA ASN A 126 -0.56 6.11 -16.61
C ASN A 126 0.60 7.05 -16.25
N THR A 127 0.57 8.26 -16.80
CA THR A 127 1.51 9.33 -16.46
C THR A 127 1.18 9.94 -15.09
N ILE A 128 -0.12 10.14 -14.80
CA ILE A 128 -0.61 10.64 -13.52
C ILE A 128 -1.54 9.59 -12.92
N THR A 129 -1.33 9.25 -11.65
CA THR A 129 -2.23 8.34 -10.90
C THR A 129 -2.60 8.97 -9.57
N ILE A 130 -3.90 8.95 -9.24
CA ILE A 130 -4.42 9.47 -7.97
C ILE A 130 -4.86 8.27 -7.11
N GLY A 131 -4.15 8.05 -6.01
CA GLY A 131 -4.46 7.00 -5.03
C GLY A 131 -5.19 7.58 -3.81
N VAL A 132 -6.50 7.41 -3.75
CA VAL A 132 -7.33 7.88 -2.63
C VAL A 132 -7.79 6.71 -1.79
N GLY A 133 -7.66 6.81 -0.47
CA GLY A 133 -8.16 5.80 0.47
C GLY A 133 -7.72 6.09 1.90
N PRO A 134 -8.20 5.32 2.89
CA PRO A 134 -7.92 5.57 4.30
C PRO A 134 -6.45 5.38 4.67
N ALA A 135 -6.00 5.99 5.77
CA ALA A 135 -4.69 5.74 6.36
C ALA A 135 -4.43 4.22 6.57
N GLY A 136 -3.15 3.81 6.50
CA GLY A 136 -2.76 2.40 6.69
C GLY A 136 -2.98 1.47 5.49
N THR A 137 -3.59 1.93 4.40
CA THR A 137 -3.81 1.11 3.18
C THR A 137 -2.58 0.95 2.27
N GLY A 138 -1.44 1.53 2.63
CA GLY A 138 -0.16 1.36 1.92
C GLY A 138 0.02 2.19 0.64
N LYS A 139 -0.86 3.18 0.37
CA LYS A 139 -0.85 4.01 -0.86
C LYS A 139 0.52 4.64 -1.13
N THR A 140 1.06 5.32 -0.12
CA THR A 140 2.35 6.03 -0.20
C THR A 140 3.50 5.05 -0.27
N TYR A 141 3.49 4.01 0.59
CA TYR A 141 4.55 3.00 0.63
C TYR A 141 4.68 2.24 -0.71
N LEU A 142 3.55 1.84 -1.32
CA LEU A 142 3.54 1.20 -2.63
C LEU A 142 3.97 2.17 -3.74
N ALA A 143 3.57 3.45 -3.68
CA ALA A 143 4.04 4.46 -4.63
C ALA A 143 5.57 4.60 -4.58
N VAL A 144 6.15 4.69 -3.38
CA VAL A 144 7.60 4.75 -3.19
C VAL A 144 8.28 3.48 -3.71
N ALA A 145 7.72 2.30 -3.45
CA ALA A 145 8.24 1.04 -3.98
C ALA A 145 8.28 1.04 -5.52
N MET A 146 7.22 1.55 -6.15
CA MET A 146 7.13 1.69 -7.61
C MET A 146 8.13 2.71 -8.14
N ALA A 147 8.33 3.84 -7.45
CA ALA A 147 9.31 4.86 -7.82
C ALA A 147 10.75 4.31 -7.77
N VAL A 148 11.10 3.60 -6.69
CA VAL A 148 12.41 2.95 -6.55
C VAL A 148 12.61 1.88 -7.63
N THR A 149 11.57 1.16 -8.00
CA THR A 149 11.63 0.14 -9.07
C THR A 149 11.92 0.79 -10.41
N ALA A 150 11.17 1.84 -10.79
CA ALA A 150 11.39 2.58 -12.03
C ALA A 150 12.79 3.22 -12.08
N PHE A 151 13.25 3.78 -10.96
CA PHE A 151 14.58 4.37 -10.83
C PHE A 151 15.71 3.33 -10.99
N ARG A 152 15.58 2.16 -10.35
CA ARG A 152 16.55 1.05 -10.51
C ARG A 152 16.56 0.49 -11.94
N ALA A 153 15.41 0.49 -12.60
CA ALA A 153 15.25 0.08 -14.00
C ALA A 153 15.72 1.17 -15.00
N GLN A 154 16.21 2.31 -14.51
CA GLN A 154 16.64 3.46 -15.33
C GLN A 154 15.52 4.03 -16.23
N GLU A 155 14.25 3.80 -15.89
CA GLU A 155 13.11 4.41 -16.56
C GLU A 155 12.99 5.90 -16.22
N VAL A 156 13.46 6.27 -15.03
CA VAL A 156 13.57 7.66 -14.54
C VAL A 156 14.94 7.89 -13.92
N ASN A 157 15.41 9.12 -13.95
CA ASN A 157 16.70 9.53 -13.40
C ASN A 157 16.59 10.14 -12.00
N ARG A 158 15.38 10.50 -11.57
CA ARG A 158 15.13 11.12 -10.26
C ARG A 158 13.85 10.61 -9.59
N ILE A 159 13.87 10.57 -8.25
CA ILE A 159 12.68 10.40 -7.42
C ILE A 159 12.50 11.68 -6.61
N ILE A 160 11.30 12.26 -6.67
CA ILE A 160 10.96 13.47 -5.91
C ILE A 160 9.75 13.16 -5.04
N LEU A 161 9.93 13.17 -3.72
CA LEU A 161 8.85 13.01 -2.75
C LEU A 161 8.53 14.36 -2.15
N THR A 162 7.25 14.73 -2.17
CA THR A 162 6.80 16.00 -1.61
C THR A 162 5.54 15.84 -0.78
N ARG A 163 5.43 16.68 0.25
CA ARG A 163 4.26 16.76 1.13
C ARG A 163 3.91 18.24 1.35
N PRO A 164 2.62 18.63 1.37
CA PRO A 164 2.26 19.99 1.78
C PRO A 164 2.61 20.20 3.25
N ALA A 165 3.19 21.37 3.56
CA ALA A 165 3.37 21.79 4.94
C ALA A 165 2.01 22.29 5.46
N VAL A 166 1.48 21.60 6.48
CA VAL A 166 0.14 21.85 7.01
C VAL A 166 0.28 21.91 8.52
N GLU A 167 -0.19 23.00 9.09
CA GLU A 167 -0.17 23.25 10.54
C GLU A 167 -1.29 22.45 11.20
N ALA A 168 -1.16 21.13 11.22
CA ALA A 168 -2.07 20.26 11.96
C ALA A 168 -1.76 20.41 13.46
N GLY A 169 -2.49 21.29 14.14
CA GLY A 169 -2.43 21.49 15.59
C GLY A 169 -1.47 22.57 16.07
N GLU A 170 -0.19 22.53 15.68
CA GLU A 170 0.83 23.54 16.07
C GLU A 170 1.24 24.39 14.86
N LYS A 171 1.34 25.72 15.05
CA LYS A 171 1.86 26.58 13.98
C LYS A 171 3.32 26.26 13.74
N LEU A 172 3.73 26.11 12.49
CA LEU A 172 5.10 25.81 12.09
C LEU A 172 6.10 26.84 12.67
N GLY A 173 5.62 28.05 12.96
CA GLY A 173 6.36 29.11 13.65
C GLY A 173 6.89 28.75 15.05
N PHE A 174 6.27 27.83 15.79
CA PHE A 174 6.61 27.51 17.18
C PHE A 174 7.64 26.39 17.37
N LEU A 175 7.86 25.54 16.35
CA LEU A 175 8.90 24.51 16.43
C LEU A 175 10.29 25.17 16.43
N PRO A 176 11.21 24.86 17.35
CA PRO A 176 12.54 25.44 17.37
C PRO A 176 13.36 24.96 16.16
N GLY A 177 14.28 25.78 15.67
CA GLY A 177 15.19 25.43 14.56
C GLY A 177 14.96 26.21 13.26
N ASP A 178 15.73 25.85 12.23
CA ASP A 178 15.56 26.39 10.89
C ASP A 178 14.28 25.85 10.20
N LEU A 179 13.91 26.44 9.05
CA LEU A 179 12.69 26.03 8.33
C LEU A 179 12.68 24.54 7.97
N GLN A 180 13.85 23.94 7.76
CA GLN A 180 13.98 22.55 7.36
C GLN A 180 13.75 21.61 8.55
N GLN A 181 14.36 21.92 9.70
CA GLN A 181 14.15 21.21 10.98
C GLN A 181 12.68 21.21 11.42
N LYS A 182 11.93 22.26 11.08
CA LYS A 182 10.49 22.36 11.37
C LYS A 182 9.62 21.48 10.46
N VAL A 183 10.05 21.21 9.22
CA VAL A 183 9.26 20.42 8.24
C VAL A 183 9.65 18.94 8.24
N ASP A 184 10.89 18.62 8.65
CA ASP A 184 11.42 17.25 8.72
C ASP A 184 10.51 16.23 9.43
N PRO A 185 9.84 16.55 10.56
CA PRO A 185 8.93 15.62 11.22
C PRO A 185 7.80 15.13 10.30
N TYR A 186 7.28 15.99 9.41
CA TYR A 186 6.20 15.65 8.48
C TYR A 186 6.67 14.79 7.30
N LEU A 187 7.95 14.89 6.96
CA LEU A 187 8.58 14.14 5.87
C LEU A 187 9.14 12.78 6.33
N ARG A 188 9.25 12.55 7.65
CA ARG A 188 9.81 11.31 8.22
C ARG A 188 9.21 10.01 7.68
N PRO A 189 7.87 9.87 7.50
CA PRO A 189 7.31 8.66 6.89
C PRO A 189 7.83 8.37 5.47
N LEU A 190 8.18 9.41 4.70
CA LEU A 190 8.74 9.28 3.36
C LEU A 190 10.21 8.83 3.41
N TYR A 191 10.98 9.35 4.36
CA TYR A 191 12.34 8.89 4.62
C TYR A 191 12.36 7.42 5.03
N ASP A 192 11.50 7.03 5.98
CA ASP A 192 11.42 5.65 6.47
C ASP A 192 11.11 4.66 5.34
N ALA A 193 10.19 5.01 4.45
CA ALA A 193 9.88 4.20 3.28
C ALA A 193 11.09 4.04 2.35
N LEU A 194 11.82 5.12 2.05
CA LEU A 194 13.02 5.06 1.21
C LEU A 194 14.15 4.26 1.87
N PHE A 195 14.35 4.40 3.18
CA PHE A 195 15.37 3.66 3.93
C PHE A 195 15.10 2.17 3.91
N ASP A 196 13.83 1.76 4.03
CA ASP A 196 13.45 0.36 3.92
C ASP A 196 13.78 -0.17 2.50
N MET A 197 13.45 0.56 1.44
CA MET A 197 13.66 0.11 0.06
C MET A 197 15.13 0.09 -0.39
N LEU A 198 15.90 1.12 -0.03
CA LEU A 198 17.26 1.37 -0.55
C LEU A 198 18.36 1.03 0.46
N GLY A 199 18.06 1.09 1.76
CA GLY A 199 19.05 1.10 2.82
C GLY A 199 19.65 2.51 3.00
N THR A 200 20.07 2.81 4.23
CA THR A 200 20.52 4.15 4.64
C THR A 200 21.70 4.66 3.82
N GLU A 201 22.75 3.84 3.64
CA GLU A 201 23.95 4.26 2.91
C GLU A 201 23.66 4.56 1.43
N THR A 202 22.89 3.71 0.77
CA THR A 202 22.50 3.87 -0.63
C THR A 202 21.64 5.11 -0.81
N TYR A 203 20.68 5.31 0.10
CA TYR A 203 19.84 6.50 0.10
C TYR A 203 20.69 7.77 0.19
N GLN A 204 21.63 7.84 1.15
CA GLN A 204 22.48 9.03 1.34
C GLN A 204 23.26 9.37 0.08
N LYS A 205 23.85 8.37 -0.58
CA LYS A 205 24.55 8.55 -1.87
C LYS A 205 23.65 9.13 -2.95
N TYR A 206 22.40 8.70 -3.04
CA TYR A 206 21.46 9.22 -4.05
C TYR A 206 20.95 10.61 -3.74
N VAL A 207 20.81 10.98 -2.46
CA VAL A 207 20.49 12.34 -2.06
C VAL A 207 21.64 13.29 -2.36
N GLU A 208 22.88 12.93 -2.01
CA GLU A 208 24.07 13.73 -2.29
C GLU A 208 24.26 13.99 -3.80
N ARG A 209 23.91 13.01 -4.64
CA ARG A 209 23.93 13.13 -6.10
C ARG A 209 22.73 13.89 -6.69
N GLY A 210 21.72 14.21 -5.88
CA GLY A 210 20.48 14.84 -6.35
C GLY A 210 19.55 13.92 -7.15
N ASN A 211 19.76 12.60 -7.09
CA ASN A 211 18.86 11.63 -7.69
C ASN A 211 17.58 11.45 -6.88
N ILE A 212 17.65 11.58 -5.56
CA ILE A 212 16.49 11.48 -4.67
C ILE A 212 16.35 12.80 -3.91
N GLU A 213 15.15 13.37 -3.96
CA GLU A 213 14.80 14.60 -3.27
C GLU A 213 13.55 14.38 -2.43
N VAL A 214 13.60 14.75 -1.15
CA VAL A 214 12.43 14.80 -0.27
C VAL A 214 12.30 16.24 0.21
N ALA A 215 11.23 16.92 -0.20
CA ALA A 215 11.10 18.35 0.02
C ALA A 215 9.64 18.79 0.25
N PRO A 216 9.41 19.95 0.88
CA PRO A 216 8.06 20.51 1.00
C PRO A 216 7.49 20.92 -0.36
N LEU A 217 6.15 20.89 -0.50
CA LEU A 217 5.47 21.24 -1.76
C LEU A 217 5.84 22.62 -2.33
N ALA A 218 6.17 23.58 -1.47
CA ALA A 218 6.59 24.92 -1.90
C ALA A 218 7.83 24.91 -2.81
N TYR A 219 8.72 23.92 -2.66
CA TYR A 219 9.96 23.79 -3.42
C TYR A 219 9.72 23.32 -4.86
N MET A 220 8.50 22.87 -5.18
CA MET A 220 8.13 22.48 -6.55
C MET A 220 7.85 23.69 -7.44
N ARG A 221 7.63 24.88 -6.85
CA ARG A 221 7.25 26.09 -7.58
C ARG A 221 8.32 26.48 -8.61
N GLY A 222 7.88 26.75 -9.84
CA GLY A 222 8.76 27.23 -10.91
C GLY A 222 9.66 26.16 -11.53
N ARG A 223 9.52 24.89 -11.14
CA ARG A 223 10.29 23.78 -11.71
C ARG A 223 9.58 23.12 -12.89
N THR A 224 10.36 22.50 -13.76
CA THR A 224 9.88 21.46 -14.68
C THR A 224 10.59 20.18 -14.27
N LEU A 225 9.80 19.13 -14.05
CA LEU A 225 10.30 17.88 -13.47
C LEU A 225 10.35 16.82 -14.58
N ASP A 226 11.42 16.86 -15.38
CA ASP A 226 11.72 15.87 -16.44
C ASP A 226 12.43 14.63 -15.88
N ASP A 227 12.26 13.49 -16.53
CA ASP A 227 12.90 12.20 -16.20
C ASP A 227 12.75 11.81 -14.72
N SER A 228 11.58 12.09 -14.14
CA SER A 228 11.37 12.04 -12.70
C SER A 228 10.12 11.24 -12.32
N PHE A 229 10.22 10.47 -11.25
CA PHE A 229 9.07 9.88 -10.57
C PHE A 229 8.74 10.76 -9.37
N ILE A 230 7.62 11.47 -9.45
CA ILE A 230 7.21 12.45 -8.45
C ILE A 230 6.03 11.90 -7.64
N ILE A 231 6.11 11.99 -6.32
CA ILE A 231 5.03 11.60 -5.41
C ILE A 231 4.62 12.80 -4.57
N LEU A 232 3.35 13.18 -4.65
CA LEU A 232 2.73 14.11 -3.72
C LEU A 232 1.93 13.33 -2.68
N ASP A 233 2.46 13.28 -1.46
CA ASP A 233 1.79 12.65 -0.34
C ASP A 233 0.89 13.62 0.41
N GLU A 234 -0.16 13.08 1.03
CA GLU A 234 -1.11 13.80 1.88
C GLU A 234 -1.77 14.98 1.14
N ALA A 235 -2.10 14.70 -0.12
CA ALA A 235 -2.61 15.65 -1.09
C ALA A 235 -3.95 16.27 -0.70
N GLN A 236 -4.71 15.63 0.21
CA GLN A 236 -5.95 16.20 0.73
C GLN A 236 -5.71 17.55 1.41
N ASN A 237 -4.49 17.80 1.89
CA ASN A 237 -4.10 19.03 2.52
C ASN A 237 -3.48 20.08 1.56
N THR A 238 -3.72 19.92 0.26
CA THR A 238 -3.41 20.96 -0.73
C THR A 238 -4.62 21.83 -1.01
N THR A 239 -4.42 23.10 -1.36
CA THR A 239 -5.45 23.93 -1.96
C THR A 239 -5.55 23.67 -3.48
N PRO A 240 -6.63 24.09 -4.16
CA PRO A 240 -6.76 23.94 -5.61
C PRO A 240 -5.62 24.62 -6.38
N GLU A 241 -5.15 25.79 -5.90
CA GLU A 241 -4.02 26.51 -6.47
C GLU A 241 -2.71 25.74 -6.32
N GLN A 242 -2.48 25.14 -5.15
CA GLN A 242 -1.28 24.31 -4.90
C GLN A 242 -1.30 23.04 -5.75
N MET A 243 -2.46 22.39 -5.87
CA MET A 243 -2.63 21.21 -6.72
C MET A 243 -2.40 21.55 -8.20
N LYS A 244 -2.97 22.65 -8.69
CA LYS A 244 -2.72 23.16 -10.05
C LYS A 244 -1.25 23.51 -10.26
N MET A 245 -0.63 24.17 -9.28
CA MET A 245 0.80 24.48 -9.32
C MET A 245 1.62 23.21 -9.47
N PHE A 246 1.32 22.17 -8.67
CA PHE A 246 2.01 20.88 -8.69
C PHE A 246 1.84 20.13 -10.02
N LEU A 247 0.59 19.94 -10.47
CA LEU A 247 0.28 19.20 -11.69
C LEU A 247 0.95 19.82 -12.93
N THR A 248 1.08 21.15 -12.97
CA THR A 248 1.75 21.86 -14.07
C THR A 248 3.28 21.80 -14.01
N ARG A 249 3.89 21.14 -13.03
CA ARG A 249 5.34 20.90 -13.00
C ARG A 249 5.76 19.63 -13.75
N LEU A 250 4.80 18.82 -14.19
CA LEU A 250 5.06 17.57 -14.91
C LEU A 250 5.86 17.85 -16.19
N GLY A 251 7.07 17.28 -16.25
CA GLY A 251 7.94 17.32 -17.43
C GLY A 251 7.80 16.08 -18.32
N PHE A 252 8.67 16.00 -19.32
CA PHE A 252 8.77 14.85 -20.21
C PHE A 252 9.37 13.63 -19.50
N ASN A 253 8.98 12.44 -19.96
CA ASN A 253 9.44 11.16 -19.41
C ASN A 253 9.30 11.05 -17.88
N SER A 254 8.25 11.64 -17.34
CA SER A 254 7.98 11.68 -15.91
C SER A 254 6.66 11.03 -15.54
N LYS A 255 6.58 10.57 -14.30
CA LYS A 255 5.35 10.02 -13.70
C LYS A 255 5.02 10.77 -12.42
N MET A 256 3.74 11.03 -12.19
CA MET A 256 3.22 11.63 -10.98
C MET A 256 2.25 10.69 -10.27
N VAL A 257 2.47 10.48 -8.98
CA VAL A 257 1.55 9.76 -8.11
C VAL A 257 1.09 10.69 -7.00
N ILE A 258 -0.20 10.86 -6.85
CA ILE A 258 -0.82 11.74 -5.85
C ILE A 258 -1.55 10.85 -4.86
N THR A 259 -1.16 10.88 -3.59
CA THR A 259 -1.77 10.06 -2.53
C THR A 259 -2.48 10.94 -1.51
N GLY A 260 -3.61 10.47 -1.00
CA GLY A 260 -4.31 11.18 0.07
C GLY A 260 -5.52 10.46 0.63
N ASP A 261 -6.05 11.01 1.71
CA ASP A 261 -7.24 10.55 2.41
C ASP A 261 -8.25 11.70 2.55
N ILE A 262 -9.35 11.65 1.79
CA ILE A 262 -10.37 12.71 1.79
C ILE A 262 -11.12 12.85 3.12
N THR A 263 -10.96 11.90 4.05
CA THR A 263 -11.53 11.93 5.40
C THR A 263 -10.64 12.65 6.41
N GLN A 264 -9.37 12.91 6.09
CA GLN A 264 -8.37 13.52 6.98
C GLN A 264 -7.87 14.87 6.43
N ILE A 265 -8.78 15.83 6.27
CA ILE A 265 -8.45 17.17 5.77
C ILE A 265 -8.12 18.07 6.95
N ASP A 266 -6.85 18.50 7.02
CA ASP A 266 -6.29 19.40 8.05
C ASP A 266 -6.19 20.86 7.57
N LEU A 267 -6.86 21.21 6.47
CA LEU A 267 -6.87 22.58 5.96
C LEU A 267 -7.64 23.51 6.90
N PRO A 268 -7.21 24.78 7.06
CA PRO A 268 -7.95 25.77 7.82
C PRO A 268 -9.40 25.94 7.34
N ASP A 269 -10.29 26.27 8.27
CA ASP A 269 -11.72 26.43 8.02
C ASP A 269 -12.01 27.32 6.80
N GLY A 270 -12.89 26.83 5.92
CA GLY A 270 -13.31 27.52 4.71
C GLY A 270 -12.45 27.27 3.46
N LYS A 271 -11.28 26.62 3.58
CA LYS A 271 -10.49 26.23 2.39
C LYS A 271 -10.98 24.91 1.80
N ARG A 272 -11.09 24.87 0.46
CA ARG A 272 -11.39 23.63 -0.27
C ARG A 272 -10.11 22.82 -0.47
N SER A 273 -10.26 21.50 -0.47
CA SER A 273 -9.17 20.57 -0.78
C SER A 273 -8.99 20.45 -2.29
N GLY A 274 -7.77 20.69 -2.76
CA GLY A 274 -7.39 20.50 -4.16
C GLY A 274 -7.53 19.06 -4.63
N LEU A 275 -7.33 18.08 -3.73
CA LEU A 275 -7.56 16.67 -4.05
C LEU A 275 -9.04 16.41 -4.38
N LYS A 276 -9.97 16.94 -3.56
CA LYS A 276 -11.42 16.79 -3.81
C LYS A 276 -11.84 17.42 -5.13
N ASP A 277 -11.23 18.54 -5.50
CA ASP A 277 -11.53 19.23 -6.75
C ASP A 277 -11.00 18.43 -7.96
N VAL A 278 -9.74 17.96 -7.91
CA VAL A 278 -9.14 17.21 -9.03
C VAL A 278 -9.85 15.87 -9.27
N MET A 279 -10.33 15.19 -8.22
CA MET A 279 -11.12 13.96 -8.34
C MET A 279 -12.42 14.12 -9.15
N ARG A 280 -12.90 15.36 -9.36
CA ARG A 280 -14.09 15.65 -10.17
C ARG A 280 -13.76 16.01 -11.61
N VAL A 281 -12.50 16.33 -11.88
CA VAL A 281 -12.02 16.86 -13.17
C VAL A 281 -11.27 15.80 -13.97
N LEU A 282 -10.46 14.97 -13.29
CA LEU A 282 -9.66 13.89 -13.85
C LEU A 282 -10.25 12.53 -13.46
#